data_AF-A0A921DVX3-F1
#
_entry.id   AF-A0A921DVX3-F1
#
_cell.length_a   1.000
_cell.length_b   1.000
_cell.length_c   1.000
_cell.angle_alpha   90.00
_cell.angle_beta   90.00
_cell.angle_gamma   90.00
#
_symmetry.space_group_name_H-M   'P 1'
#
loop_
_entity.id
_entity.type
_entity.pdbx_description
1 polymer ?
#
loop_
_entity_poly.entity_id
_entity_poly.type
_entity_poly.pdbx_seq_one_letter_code
_entity_poly.pdbx_strand_id
1 'polypeptide(L)'
;MARHFMSFEIKELEQNPNVLRVSDRSITYHPEFKIRAVEAHEQGFSPTQIFLDHGFDLSVVGKEQPQRCLSRWRQTYAQYGQSGLERDQRGQGATGRPTNKALSSDEKLKKAEARIKYLEAENEFLKNARDERKAGETEPSQLKPCETYELIEMICRNHQLKNMITYLCMLGEVSRSGYYAWKKNEANRSVRQINDEADIVLIKKIYDAEKGKVGALQIKIILDNDYPIIMNHKKIRRLMKKYNLVARIRRANPYKLMMKATQEHKTCKNLLKREFDQGEPGKVLLTDITYLYYGKGQKAYLSCVKDGATREIVAHVVTTSLKMNILYRTLKQLSDTVDEFHPEALIHSDQGFHYTHPEFQSKVKQMGLVQSMSRPGNCWDNASMESFFGTFKDWVDHKSCASLEELKHQTNEYINKYNNERYQWGINKMTPAQYRGHLLTA
;
A
#
# COMPACT_ATOMS: atom_id res chain seq x y z
N MET A 1 34.43 -28.65 -25.98
CA MET A 1 35.39 -29.62 -25.40
C MET A 1 36.80 -29.15 -25.74
N ALA A 2 37.77 -29.29 -24.84
CA ALA A 2 39.16 -28.93 -25.12
C ALA A 2 39.76 -29.96 -26.10
N ARG A 3 40.23 -29.51 -27.28
CA ARG A 3 40.95 -30.37 -28.23
C ARG A 3 42.26 -30.79 -27.58
N HIS A 4 42.54 -32.09 -27.60
CA HIS A 4 43.82 -32.65 -27.21
C HIS A 4 44.64 -32.92 -28.47
N PHE A 5 45.87 -32.42 -28.52
CA PHE A 5 46.78 -32.67 -29.63
C PHE A 5 47.42 -34.05 -29.48
N MET A 6 47.34 -34.86 -30.54
CA MET A 6 48.01 -36.15 -30.62
C MET A 6 49.53 -35.94 -30.76
N SER A 7 50.32 -36.95 -30.38
CA SER A 7 51.78 -36.83 -30.37
C SER A 7 52.40 -36.47 -31.74
N PHE A 8 51.74 -36.84 -32.85
CA PHE A 8 52.19 -36.45 -34.19
C PHE A 8 51.86 -34.98 -34.51
N GLU A 9 50.67 -34.50 -34.14
CA GLU A 9 50.25 -33.09 -34.29
C GLU A 9 51.17 -32.15 -33.49
N ILE A 10 51.58 -32.58 -32.29
CA ILE A 10 52.53 -31.82 -31.46
C ILE A 10 53.88 -31.67 -32.18
N LYS A 11 54.42 -32.76 -32.73
CA LYS A 11 55.70 -32.74 -33.47
C LYS A 11 55.64 -31.86 -34.71
N GLU A 12 54.52 -31.88 -35.43
CA GLU A 12 54.31 -31.04 -36.61
C GLU A 12 54.26 -29.55 -36.23
N LEU A 13 53.52 -29.20 -35.17
CA LEU A 13 53.41 -27.83 -34.70
C LEU A 13 54.73 -27.29 -34.12
N GLU A 14 55.54 -28.14 -33.49
CA GLU A 14 56.88 -27.77 -32.99
C GLU A 14 57.89 -27.47 -34.10
N GLN A 15 57.65 -27.91 -35.33
CA GLN A 15 58.51 -27.59 -36.48
C GLN A 15 58.25 -26.17 -37.03
N ASN A 16 57.14 -25.52 -36.67
CA ASN A 16 56.82 -24.18 -37.15
C ASN A 16 57.61 -23.12 -36.36
N PRO A 17 58.37 -22.22 -37.02
CA PRO A 17 59.21 -21.22 -36.36
C PRO A 17 58.43 -20.18 -35.52
N ASN A 18 57.11 -20.06 -35.72
CA ASN A 18 56.25 -19.14 -34.97
C ASN A 18 55.72 -19.75 -33.66
N VAL A 19 56.01 -21.02 -33.39
CA VAL A 19 55.59 -21.76 -32.20
C VAL A 19 56.75 -21.84 -31.21
N LEU A 20 56.52 -21.34 -29.99
CA LEU A 20 57.50 -21.37 -28.90
C LEU A 20 57.47 -22.71 -28.14
N ARG A 21 56.26 -23.24 -27.90
CA ARG A 21 56.06 -24.52 -27.20
C ARG A 21 54.66 -25.04 -27.47
N VAL A 22 54.54 -26.36 -27.63
CA VAL A 22 53.24 -27.04 -27.69
C VAL A 22 53.05 -27.91 -26.43
N SER A 23 51.81 -28.00 -25.97
CA SER A 23 51.37 -28.93 -24.94
C SER A 23 50.20 -29.74 -25.49
N ASP A 24 49.84 -30.83 -24.82
CA ASP A 24 48.68 -31.66 -25.17
C ASP A 24 47.37 -30.87 -25.27
N ARG A 25 47.29 -29.67 -24.68
CA ARG A 25 46.08 -28.81 -24.64
C ARG A 25 46.23 -27.43 -25.26
N SER A 26 47.45 -26.96 -25.55
CA SER A 26 47.65 -25.57 -25.96
C SER A 26 48.95 -25.33 -26.73
N ILE A 27 48.89 -24.36 -27.64
CA ILE A 27 50.02 -23.85 -28.42
C ILE A 27 50.43 -22.49 -27.84
N THR A 28 51.71 -22.37 -27.50
CA THR A 28 52.32 -21.10 -27.11
C THR A 28 53.10 -20.55 -28.28
N TYR A 29 52.73 -19.35 -28.73
CA TYR A 29 53.33 -18.70 -29.90
C TYR A 29 54.42 -17.72 -29.48
N HIS A 30 55.41 -17.52 -30.35
CA HIS A 30 56.44 -16.49 -30.16
C HIS A 30 55.80 -15.10 -30.10
N PRO A 31 56.27 -14.20 -29.20
CA PRO A 31 55.78 -12.84 -29.12
C PRO A 31 55.84 -12.07 -30.45
N GLU A 32 56.93 -12.24 -31.20
CA GLU A 32 57.11 -11.62 -32.52
C GLU A 32 55.99 -11.97 -33.49
N PHE A 33 55.59 -13.25 -33.52
CA PHE A 33 54.47 -13.69 -34.36
C PHE A 33 53.15 -13.06 -33.92
N LYS A 34 52.90 -12.95 -32.60
CA LYS A 34 51.66 -12.33 -32.09
C LYS A 34 51.55 -10.87 -32.52
N ILE A 35 52.66 -10.14 -32.49
CA ILE A 35 52.72 -8.72 -32.92
C ILE A 35 52.44 -8.62 -34.42
N ARG A 36 53.20 -9.36 -35.24
CA ARG A 36 52.97 -9.40 -36.70
C ARG A 36 51.55 -9.81 -37.07
N ALA A 37 50.97 -10.76 -36.34
CA ALA A 37 49.59 -11.19 -36.56
C ALA A 37 48.56 -10.09 -36.26
N VAL A 38 48.77 -9.28 -35.21
CA VAL A 38 47.89 -8.15 -34.90
C VAL A 38 48.04 -7.05 -35.96
N GLU A 39 49.27 -6.70 -36.35
CA GLU A 39 49.55 -5.69 -37.38
C GLU A 39 48.98 -6.08 -38.75
N ALA A 40 49.18 -7.34 -39.18
CA ALA A 40 48.62 -7.84 -40.43
C ALA A 40 47.07 -7.79 -40.42
N HIS A 41 46.45 -8.01 -39.27
CA HIS A 41 45.00 -7.89 -39.17
C HIS A 41 44.49 -6.46 -39.24
N GLU A 42 45.24 -5.49 -38.69
CA GLU A 42 44.94 -4.07 -38.85
C GLU A 42 45.07 -3.62 -40.31
N GLN A 43 45.93 -4.28 -41.09
CA GLN A 43 46.06 -4.09 -42.54
C GLN A 43 44.96 -4.81 -43.36
N GLY A 44 44.01 -5.49 -42.70
CA GLY A 44 42.83 -6.09 -43.33
C GLY A 44 42.94 -7.58 -43.66
N PHE A 45 44.04 -8.26 -43.30
CA PHE A 45 44.16 -9.71 -43.49
C PHE A 45 43.26 -10.49 -42.52
N SER A 46 42.64 -11.56 -43.00
CA SER A 46 41.79 -12.41 -42.15
C SER A 46 42.65 -13.25 -41.17
N PRO A 47 42.15 -13.58 -39.97
CA PRO A 47 42.89 -14.43 -39.02
C PRO A 47 43.35 -15.75 -39.61
N THR A 48 42.50 -16.34 -40.46
CA THR A 48 42.76 -17.59 -41.16
C THR A 48 43.90 -17.44 -42.17
N GLN A 49 43.90 -16.35 -42.94
CA GLN A 49 44.96 -16.05 -43.91
C GLN A 49 46.32 -15.86 -43.21
N ILE A 50 46.34 -15.09 -42.13
CA ILE A 50 47.57 -14.80 -41.36
C ILE A 50 48.23 -16.10 -40.88
N PHE A 51 47.44 -17.06 -40.38
CA PHE A 51 47.99 -18.32 -39.91
C PHE A 51 48.45 -19.23 -41.06
N LEU A 52 47.72 -19.28 -42.18
CA LEU A 52 48.15 -20.03 -43.36
C LEU A 52 49.46 -19.48 -43.94
N ASP A 53 49.58 -18.16 -44.07
CA ASP A 53 50.78 -17.49 -44.61
C ASP A 53 52.02 -17.72 -43.74
N HIS A 54 51.82 -18.01 -42.46
CA HIS A 54 52.88 -18.30 -41.49
C HIS A 54 53.07 -19.81 -41.25
N GLY A 55 52.59 -20.64 -42.18
CA GLY A 55 52.88 -22.08 -42.23
C GLY A 55 52.08 -22.93 -41.23
N PHE A 56 50.93 -22.45 -40.75
CA PHE A 56 50.05 -23.26 -39.90
C PHE A 56 49.03 -24.05 -40.72
N ASP A 57 48.95 -25.37 -40.50
CA ASP A 57 47.84 -26.17 -41.01
C ASP A 57 46.60 -25.99 -40.11
N LEU A 58 45.51 -25.50 -40.69
CA LEU A 58 44.22 -25.31 -40.02
C LEU A 58 43.52 -26.62 -39.66
N SER A 59 43.88 -27.73 -40.32
CA SER A 59 43.40 -29.06 -39.95
C SER A 59 43.96 -29.46 -38.57
N VAL A 60 45.23 -29.13 -38.31
CA VAL A 60 45.96 -29.42 -37.08
C VAL A 60 45.66 -28.40 -35.98
N VAL A 61 45.76 -27.10 -36.28
CA VAL A 61 45.54 -26.01 -35.30
C VAL A 61 44.06 -25.84 -34.95
N GLY A 62 43.17 -26.19 -35.89
CA GLY A 62 41.72 -26.06 -35.76
C GLY A 62 41.20 -24.75 -36.36
N LYS A 63 40.09 -24.83 -37.10
CA LYS A 63 39.53 -23.72 -37.90
C LYS A 63 39.20 -22.46 -37.09
N GLU A 64 38.79 -22.60 -35.83
CA GLU A 64 38.41 -21.47 -34.97
C GLU A 64 39.58 -20.88 -34.16
N GLN A 65 40.69 -21.61 -34.08
CA GLN A 65 41.81 -21.24 -33.23
C GLN A 65 42.49 -19.92 -33.67
N PRO A 66 42.71 -19.64 -34.97
CA PRO A 66 43.24 -18.34 -35.41
C PRO A 66 42.39 -17.16 -34.95
N GLN A 67 41.06 -17.27 -35.06
CA GLN A 67 40.14 -16.21 -34.65
C GLN A 67 40.22 -15.95 -33.14
N ARG A 68 40.22 -17.01 -32.34
CA ARG A 68 40.30 -16.92 -30.87
C ARG A 68 41.65 -16.36 -30.40
N CYS A 69 42.74 -16.81 -31.01
CA CYS A 69 44.09 -16.32 -30.71
C CYS A 69 44.19 -14.82 -31.01
N LEU A 70 43.77 -14.41 -32.21
CA LEU A 70 43.88 -13.03 -32.65
C LEU A 70 42.98 -12.08 -31.86
N SER A 71 41.74 -12.47 -31.56
CA SER A 71 40.83 -11.69 -30.71
C SER A 71 41.47 -11.39 -29.35
N ARG A 72 42.07 -12.41 -28.71
CA ARG A 72 42.78 -12.24 -27.43
C ARG A 72 44.00 -11.33 -27.57
N TRP A 73 44.83 -11.52 -28.60
CA TRP A 73 46.03 -10.69 -28.79
C TRP A 73 45.70 -9.23 -29.09
N ARG A 74 44.67 -8.96 -29.90
CA ARG A 74 44.18 -7.60 -30.15
C ARG A 74 43.71 -6.91 -28.88
N GLN A 75 42.98 -7.62 -28.02
CA GLN A 75 42.53 -7.05 -26.75
C GLN A 75 43.72 -6.68 -25.85
N THR A 76 44.73 -7.56 -25.77
CA THR A 76 45.96 -7.27 -25.02
C THR A 76 46.76 -6.12 -25.65
N TYR A 77 46.88 -6.08 -26.98
CA TYR A 77 47.59 -5.03 -27.71
C TYR A 77 46.91 -3.67 -27.57
N ALA A 78 45.58 -3.60 -27.64
CA ALA A 78 44.83 -2.37 -27.45
C ALA A 78 44.98 -1.79 -26.03
N GLN A 79 45.19 -2.64 -25.02
CA GLN A 79 45.29 -2.23 -23.63
C GLN A 79 46.72 -1.86 -23.20
N TYR A 80 47.74 -2.54 -23.74
CA TYR A 80 49.12 -2.44 -23.25
C TYR A 80 50.17 -2.20 -24.36
N GLY A 81 49.74 -2.05 -25.61
CA GLY A 81 50.62 -1.95 -26.78
C GLY A 81 51.45 -3.22 -27.01
N GLN A 82 52.54 -3.06 -27.77
CA GLN A 82 53.49 -4.14 -28.10
C GLN A 82 54.04 -4.85 -26.85
N SER A 83 54.34 -4.09 -25.81
CA SER A 83 54.88 -4.60 -24.54
C SER A 83 53.97 -5.61 -23.83
N GLY A 84 52.66 -5.57 -24.11
CA GLY A 84 51.67 -6.51 -23.58
C GLY A 84 51.74 -7.91 -24.19
N LEU A 85 52.27 -8.06 -25.41
CA LEU A 85 52.41 -9.34 -26.10
C LEU A 85 53.79 -9.99 -25.90
N GLU A 86 54.79 -9.18 -25.52
CA GLU A 86 56.17 -9.59 -25.19
C GLU A 86 56.29 -10.28 -23.83
N ARG A 87 55.46 -9.88 -22.84
CA ARG A 87 55.50 -10.43 -21.48
C ARG A 87 54.32 -11.38 -21.23
N ASP A 88 54.57 -12.56 -20.64
CA ASP A 88 53.49 -13.45 -20.19
C ASP A 88 52.79 -12.84 -18.97
N GLN A 89 51.61 -12.25 -19.18
CA GLN A 89 50.81 -11.65 -18.12
C GLN A 89 49.94 -12.65 -17.35
N ARG A 90 50.01 -13.96 -17.64
CA ARG A 90 49.26 -14.98 -16.89
C ARG A 90 49.64 -14.94 -15.41
N GLY A 91 48.69 -14.52 -14.57
CA GLY A 91 48.86 -14.42 -13.11
C GLY A 91 49.24 -13.03 -12.58
N GLN A 92 49.56 -12.06 -13.43
CA GLN A 92 49.78 -10.68 -12.97
C GLN A 92 48.42 -9.99 -12.76
N GLY A 93 48.02 -9.86 -11.49
CA GLY A 93 46.71 -9.35 -11.07
C GLY A 93 45.81 -10.40 -10.40
N ALA A 94 46.23 -11.67 -10.38
CA ALA A 94 45.61 -12.66 -9.50
C ALA A 94 46.01 -12.34 -8.07
N THR A 95 45.05 -12.26 -7.14
CA THR A 95 45.32 -12.31 -5.71
C THR A 95 45.86 -13.71 -5.40
N GLY A 96 47.17 -13.89 -5.59
CA GLY A 96 47.85 -15.13 -5.23
C GLY A 96 47.67 -15.48 -3.76
N ARG A 97 48.16 -16.66 -3.37
CA ARG A 97 48.26 -17.08 -1.97
C ARG A 97 48.84 -15.93 -1.12
N PRO A 98 48.25 -15.60 0.04
CA PRO A 98 48.75 -14.51 0.88
C PRO A 98 50.26 -14.65 1.10
N THR A 99 51.02 -13.60 0.79
CA THR A 99 52.46 -13.58 1.03
C THR A 99 52.73 -13.59 2.54
N ASN A 100 53.56 -14.52 3.02
CA ASN A 100 54.03 -14.58 4.43
C ASN A 100 55.02 -13.45 4.79
N LYS A 101 55.10 -12.36 4.02
CA LYS A 101 55.94 -11.20 4.35
C LYS A 101 55.28 -10.42 5.49
N ALA A 102 56.08 -10.03 6.48
CA ALA A 102 55.62 -9.15 7.55
C ALA A 102 55.17 -7.81 6.95
N LEU A 103 53.92 -7.45 7.19
CA LEU A 103 53.34 -6.17 6.75
C LEU A 103 54.11 -5.00 7.36
N SER A 104 54.38 -3.98 6.54
CA SER A 104 54.96 -2.71 7.01
C SER A 104 54.05 -2.04 8.05
N SER A 105 54.59 -1.16 8.89
CA SER A 105 53.82 -0.35 9.85
C SER A 105 52.68 0.40 9.17
N ASP A 106 52.94 0.96 7.99
CA ASP A 106 51.97 1.75 7.22
C ASP A 106 50.85 0.87 6.64
N GLU A 107 51.19 -0.35 6.22
CA GLU A 107 50.21 -1.33 5.74
C GLU A 107 49.31 -1.85 6.87
N LYS A 108 49.88 -2.03 8.07
CA LYS A 108 49.11 -2.37 9.28
C LYS A 108 48.17 -1.25 9.68
N LEU A 109 48.64 0.00 9.65
CA LEU A 109 47.83 1.18 9.95
C LEU A 109 46.65 1.30 8.97
N LYS A 110 46.92 1.23 7.66
CA LYS A 110 45.89 1.26 6.61
C LYS A 110 44.86 0.13 6.76
N LYS A 111 45.30 -1.07 7.17
CA LYS A 111 44.41 -2.21 7.44
C LYS A 111 43.55 -1.99 8.69
N ALA A 112 44.11 -1.39 9.73
CA ALA A 112 43.39 -1.06 10.97
C ALA A 112 42.35 0.04 10.72
N GLU A 113 42.71 1.11 10.01
CA GLU A 113 41.79 2.18 9.62
C GLU A 113 40.64 1.66 8.76
N ALA A 114 40.92 0.80 7.77
CA ALA A 114 39.88 0.16 6.96
C ALA A 114 38.96 -0.74 7.81
N ARG A 115 39.52 -1.42 8.83
CA ARG A 115 38.75 -2.26 9.75
C ARG A 115 37.87 -1.42 10.69
N ILE A 116 38.38 -0.32 11.21
CA ILE A 116 37.62 0.62 12.06
C ILE A 116 36.43 1.15 11.26
N LYS A 117 36.66 1.64 10.04
CA LYS A 117 35.60 2.15 9.16
C LYS A 117 34.51 1.10 8.88
N TYR A 118 34.92 -0.15 8.69
CA TYR A 118 33.98 -1.26 8.50
C TYR A 118 33.14 -1.53 9.75
N LEU A 119 33.78 -1.56 10.93
CA LEU A 119 33.10 -1.78 12.20
C LEU A 119 32.18 -0.61 12.57
N GLU A 120 32.55 0.62 12.22
CA GLU A 120 31.70 1.79 12.40
C GLU A 120 30.42 1.69 11.55
N ALA A 121 30.54 1.36 10.27
CA ALA A 121 29.41 1.16 9.37
C ALA A 121 28.49 -0.01 9.82
N GLU A 122 29.07 -1.10 10.32
CA GLU A 122 28.32 -2.23 10.88
C GLU A 122 27.55 -1.82 12.15
N ASN A 123 28.21 -1.12 13.07
CA ASN A 123 27.58 -0.64 14.29
C ASN A 123 26.47 0.38 14.00
N GLU A 124 26.66 1.27 13.02
CA GLU A 124 25.62 2.20 12.58
C GLU A 124 24.41 1.45 12.02
N PHE A 125 24.64 0.43 11.19
CA PHE A 125 23.56 -0.41 10.66
C PHE A 125 22.79 -1.09 11.79
N LEU A 126 23.48 -1.75 12.72
CA LEU A 126 22.85 -2.47 13.83
C LEU A 126 22.12 -1.56 14.81
N LYS A 127 22.62 -0.33 15.03
CA LYS A 127 21.94 0.69 15.83
C LYS A 127 20.65 1.14 15.16
N ASN A 128 20.70 1.46 13.88
CA ASN A 128 19.53 1.97 13.14
C ASN A 128 18.54 0.88 12.75
N ALA A 129 18.97 -0.38 12.64
CA ALA A 129 18.10 -1.53 12.38
C ALA A 129 17.36 -2.03 13.64
N ARG A 130 17.74 -1.56 14.83
CA ARG A 130 17.08 -1.85 16.10
C ARG A 130 16.42 -0.57 16.60
N ASP A 131 15.11 -0.42 16.42
CA ASP A 131 14.38 0.71 17.00
C ASP A 131 14.67 0.83 18.51
N GLU A 132 14.85 2.07 18.99
CA GLU A 132 15.12 2.34 20.40
C GLU A 132 14.02 1.76 21.30
N ARG A 133 14.48 1.04 22.33
CA ARG A 133 13.67 0.34 23.33
C ARG A 133 12.66 1.29 24.00
N LYS A 134 11.38 1.13 23.69
CA LYS A 134 10.33 1.47 24.67
C LYS A 134 10.21 0.31 25.66
N ALA A 135 10.33 0.65 26.94
CA ALA A 135 10.38 -0.29 28.05
C ALA A 135 9.24 -1.34 28.00
N GLY A 136 9.61 -2.62 27.92
CA GLY A 136 8.78 -3.71 28.45
C GLY A 136 8.31 -4.83 27.52
N GLU A 137 8.44 -4.74 26.20
CA GLU A 137 7.94 -5.81 25.31
C GLU A 137 9.00 -6.23 24.26
N THR A 138 9.47 -7.47 24.38
CA THR A 138 10.44 -8.11 23.47
C THR A 138 9.73 -8.67 22.24
N GLU A 139 9.68 -7.89 21.17
CA GLU A 139 9.57 -8.39 19.79
C GLU A 139 10.52 -7.54 18.92
N PRO A 140 11.51 -8.13 18.23
CA PRO A 140 12.35 -7.39 17.30
C PRO A 140 11.52 -7.00 16.08
N SER A 141 11.12 -5.73 15.97
CA SER A 141 10.49 -5.23 14.75
C SER A 141 11.55 -5.16 13.64
N GLN A 142 11.65 -6.23 12.85
CA GLN A 142 12.51 -6.28 11.68
C GLN A 142 12.10 -5.17 10.70
N LEU A 143 13.04 -4.29 10.32
CA LEU A 143 12.81 -3.28 9.29
C LEU A 143 12.24 -3.93 8.02
N LYS A 144 11.30 -3.26 7.35
CA LYS A 144 10.81 -3.76 6.06
C LYS A 144 11.97 -3.73 5.05
N PRO A 145 11.98 -4.63 4.04
CA PRO A 145 13.07 -4.68 3.06
C PRO A 145 13.42 -3.34 2.40
N CYS A 146 12.43 -2.48 2.12
CA CYS A 146 12.67 -1.15 1.55
C CYS A 146 13.40 -0.21 2.51
N GLU A 147 13.02 -0.22 3.79
CA GLU A 147 13.63 0.58 4.86
C GLU A 147 15.07 0.08 5.09
N THR A 148 15.29 -1.23 5.05
CA THR A 148 16.62 -1.85 5.10
C THR A 148 17.49 -1.41 3.92
N TYR A 149 16.98 -1.41 2.68
CA TYR A 149 17.75 -0.97 1.51
C TYR A 149 18.09 0.52 1.56
N GLU A 150 17.20 1.36 2.07
CA GLU A 150 17.44 2.79 2.32
C GLU A 150 18.59 2.99 3.32
N LEU A 151 18.55 2.27 4.44
CA LEU A 151 19.60 2.30 5.45
C LEU A 151 20.96 1.84 4.89
N ILE A 152 20.98 0.76 4.10
CA ILE A 152 22.19 0.26 3.43
C ILE A 152 22.77 1.32 2.49
N GLU A 153 21.94 1.95 1.66
CA GLU A 153 22.39 3.01 0.72
C GLU A 153 22.96 4.21 1.48
N MET A 154 22.31 4.65 2.57
CA MET A 154 22.77 5.75 3.41
C MET A 154 24.14 5.46 4.02
N ILE A 155 24.32 4.29 4.66
CA ILE A 155 25.58 3.90 5.30
C ILE A 155 26.70 3.75 4.26
N CYS A 156 26.41 3.12 3.12
CA CYS A 156 27.38 2.99 2.03
C CYS A 156 27.81 4.37 1.48
N ARG A 157 26.92 5.35 1.43
CA ARG A 157 27.24 6.74 1.03
C ARG A 157 28.07 7.45 2.09
N ASN A 158 27.65 7.40 3.36
CA ASN A 158 28.32 8.06 4.49
C ASN A 158 29.76 7.55 4.67
N HIS A 159 29.95 6.24 4.64
CA HIS A 159 31.26 5.61 4.83
C HIS A 159 32.04 5.41 3.54
N GLN A 160 31.47 5.75 2.37
CA GLN A 160 32.09 5.54 1.05
C GLN A 160 32.52 4.06 0.79
N LEU A 161 31.79 3.10 1.36
CA LEU A 161 32.12 1.66 1.32
C LEU A 161 31.32 0.93 0.23
N LYS A 162 31.83 0.91 -1.01
CA LYS A 162 31.15 0.24 -2.15
C LYS A 162 31.09 -1.30 -2.04
N ASN A 163 32.02 -1.91 -1.30
CA ASN A 163 32.14 -3.37 -1.20
C ASN A 163 31.35 -4.00 -0.04
N MET A 164 30.66 -3.19 0.77
CA MET A 164 29.98 -3.65 1.97
C MET A 164 28.51 -4.04 1.73
N ILE A 165 27.96 -3.76 0.55
CA ILE A 165 26.55 -4.00 0.21
C ILE A 165 26.16 -5.45 0.47
N THR A 166 26.96 -6.42 0.03
CA THR A 166 26.68 -7.85 0.25
C THR A 166 26.61 -8.19 1.74
N TYR A 167 27.51 -7.62 2.53
CA TYR A 167 27.59 -7.86 3.96
C TYR A 167 26.41 -7.21 4.71
N LEU A 168 26.09 -5.94 4.40
CA LEU A 168 24.95 -5.25 5.02
C LEU A 168 23.62 -5.88 4.60
N CYS A 169 23.50 -6.37 3.36
CA CYS A 169 22.33 -7.15 2.93
C CYS A 169 22.18 -8.45 3.74
N MET A 170 23.29 -9.14 4.01
CA MET A 170 23.31 -10.34 4.85
C MET A 170 22.89 -10.02 6.29
N LEU A 171 23.43 -8.95 6.88
CA LEU A 171 23.07 -8.49 8.22
C LEU A 171 21.60 -8.07 8.33
N GLY A 172 21.06 -7.45 7.27
CA GLY A 172 19.66 -7.04 7.19
C GLY A 172 18.70 -8.13 6.76
N GLU A 173 19.17 -9.36 6.53
CA GLU A 173 18.39 -10.50 6.02
C GLU A 173 17.62 -10.19 4.71
N VAL A 174 18.23 -9.37 3.84
CA VAL A 174 17.64 -8.96 2.57
C VAL A 174 18.49 -9.39 1.37
N SER A 175 17.85 -9.58 0.21
CA SER A 175 18.54 -10.01 -0.99
C SER A 175 19.35 -8.87 -1.64
N ARG A 176 20.58 -9.17 -2.08
CA ARG A 176 21.41 -8.24 -2.87
C ARG A 176 20.76 -7.86 -4.20
N SER A 177 20.11 -8.81 -4.86
CA SER A 177 19.36 -8.56 -6.11
C SER A 177 18.21 -7.58 -5.88
N GLY A 178 17.49 -7.70 -4.76
CA GLY A 178 16.46 -6.77 -4.34
C GLY A 178 16.98 -5.35 -4.09
N TYR A 179 18.14 -5.20 -3.46
CA TYR A 179 18.79 -3.89 -3.28
C TYR A 179 19.06 -3.19 -4.62
N TYR A 180 19.65 -3.87 -5.60
CA TYR A 180 19.91 -3.26 -6.90
C TYR A 180 18.63 -2.99 -7.70
N ALA A 181 17.60 -3.83 -7.57
CA ALA A 181 16.29 -3.56 -8.16
C ALA A 181 15.61 -2.33 -7.52
N TRP A 182 15.75 -2.17 -6.20
CA TRP A 182 15.29 -1.00 -5.45
C TRP A 182 16.04 0.27 -5.87
N LYS A 183 17.36 0.19 -6.06
CA LYS A 183 18.22 1.29 -6.52
C LYS A 183 17.89 1.70 -7.96
N LYS A 184 17.74 0.73 -8.86
CA LYS A 184 17.34 0.98 -10.26
C LYS A 184 15.99 1.70 -10.37
N ASN A 185 15.07 1.43 -9.43
CA ASN A 185 13.74 2.05 -9.40
C ASN A 185 13.68 3.38 -8.59
N GLU A 186 14.81 3.99 -8.25
CA GLU A 186 14.87 5.25 -7.47
C GLU A 186 14.05 6.37 -8.11
N ALA A 187 14.15 6.58 -9.43
CA ALA A 187 13.39 7.61 -10.14
C ALA A 187 11.87 7.42 -10.00
N ASN A 188 11.37 6.19 -10.22
CA ASN A 188 9.95 5.87 -10.08
C ASN A 188 9.45 6.03 -8.64
N ARG A 189 10.29 5.70 -7.65
CA ARG A 189 9.98 5.89 -6.23
C ARG A 189 9.89 7.38 -5.88
N SER A 190 10.80 8.20 -6.41
CA SER A 190 10.78 9.65 -6.23
C SER A 190 9.51 10.28 -6.81
N VAL A 191 9.17 9.96 -8.07
CA VAL A 191 7.91 10.42 -8.70
C VAL A 191 6.69 10.00 -7.89
N ARG A 192 6.65 8.74 -7.42
CA ARG A 192 5.56 8.25 -6.56
C ARG A 192 5.49 9.02 -5.24
N GLN A 193 6.62 9.34 -4.63
CA GLN A 193 6.67 10.09 -3.38
C GLN A 193 6.13 11.52 -3.56
N ILE A 194 6.54 12.22 -4.62
CA ILE A 194 6.03 13.56 -4.97
C ILE A 194 4.50 13.52 -5.17
N ASN A 195 4.00 12.53 -5.92
CA ASN A 195 2.57 12.35 -6.13
C ASN A 195 1.84 12.05 -4.81
N ASP A 196 2.40 11.19 -3.97
CA ASP A 196 1.85 10.85 -2.65
C ASP A 196 1.82 12.08 -1.71
N GLU A 197 2.81 12.99 -1.82
CA GLU A 197 2.87 14.26 -1.08
C GLU A 197 1.84 15.27 -1.57
N ALA A 198 1.58 15.35 -2.88
CA ALA A 198 0.50 16.16 -3.41
C ALA A 198 -0.88 15.61 -2.99
N ASP A 199 -1.07 14.29 -3.10
CA ASP A 199 -2.32 13.63 -2.76
C ASP A 199 -2.67 13.75 -1.27
N ILE A 200 -1.68 13.65 -0.37
CA ILE A 200 -1.96 13.76 1.06
C ILE A 200 -2.43 15.15 1.46
N VAL A 201 -1.98 16.22 0.78
CA VAL A 201 -2.47 17.58 1.05
C VAL A 201 -3.97 17.65 0.83
N LEU A 202 -4.47 17.08 -0.27
CA LEU A 202 -5.89 17.04 -0.57
C LEU A 202 -6.67 16.12 0.37
N ILE A 203 -6.15 14.91 0.64
CA ILE A 203 -6.76 13.97 1.60
C ILE A 203 -6.87 14.62 2.98
N LYS A 204 -5.83 15.31 3.43
CA LYS A 204 -5.79 16.00 4.73
C LYS A 204 -6.78 17.16 4.76
N LYS A 205 -6.89 17.95 3.69
CA LYS A 205 -7.90 19.02 3.56
C LYS A 205 -9.31 18.47 3.78
N ILE A 206 -9.67 17.38 3.10
CA ILE A 206 -10.99 16.75 3.24
C ILE A 206 -11.17 16.17 4.65
N TYR A 207 -10.16 15.49 5.17
CA TYR A 207 -10.19 14.90 6.50
C TYR A 207 -10.39 15.95 7.60
N ASP A 208 -9.69 17.09 7.52
CA ASP A 208 -9.80 18.19 8.47
C ASP A 208 -11.14 18.91 8.37
N ALA A 209 -11.64 19.17 7.15
CA ALA A 209 -12.98 19.72 6.91
C ALA A 209 -14.08 18.85 7.55
N GLU A 210 -13.89 17.52 7.51
CA GLU A 210 -14.78 16.54 8.13
C GLU A 210 -14.44 16.22 9.59
N LYS A 211 -13.65 17.09 10.26
CA LYS A 211 -13.28 17.00 11.69
C LYS A 211 -12.65 15.64 12.08
N GLY A 212 -12.00 14.97 11.13
CA GLY A 212 -11.40 13.65 11.29
C GLY A 212 -12.38 12.50 11.49
N LYS A 213 -13.65 12.67 11.12
CA LYS A 213 -14.72 11.66 11.27
C LYS A 213 -14.86 10.74 10.06
N VAL A 214 -14.11 11.00 8.99
CA VAL A 214 -14.20 10.26 7.73
C VAL A 214 -13.02 9.32 7.51
N GLY A 215 -13.33 8.16 6.92
CA GLY A 215 -12.35 7.16 6.51
C GLY A 215 -12.08 7.18 5.00
N ALA A 216 -11.17 6.32 4.55
CA ALA A 216 -10.70 6.28 3.15
C ALA A 216 -11.81 6.13 2.09
N LEU A 217 -12.88 5.38 2.39
CA LEU A 217 -14.01 5.23 1.45
C LEU A 217 -14.80 6.53 1.31
N GLN A 218 -15.05 7.25 2.39
CA GLN A 218 -15.76 8.51 2.33
C GLN A 218 -14.92 9.58 1.62
N ILE A 219 -13.62 9.64 1.92
CA ILE A 219 -12.69 10.55 1.23
C ILE A 219 -12.69 10.25 -0.28
N LYS A 220 -12.68 8.98 -0.68
CA LYS A 220 -12.82 8.63 -2.10
C LYS A 220 -14.10 9.22 -2.71
N ILE A 221 -15.24 9.06 -2.04
CA ILE A 221 -16.50 9.55 -2.59
C ILE A 221 -16.49 11.07 -2.73
N ILE A 222 -15.98 11.78 -1.72
CA ILE A 222 -15.82 13.24 -1.76
C ILE A 222 -14.87 13.66 -2.90
N LEU A 223 -13.76 12.94 -3.11
CA LEU A 223 -12.85 13.20 -4.22
C LEU A 223 -13.52 12.99 -5.59
N ASP A 224 -14.29 11.92 -5.73
CA ASP A 224 -15.02 11.61 -6.97
C ASP A 224 -16.07 12.70 -7.30
N ASN A 225 -16.81 13.19 -6.30
CA ASN A 225 -17.94 14.12 -6.50
C ASN A 225 -17.52 15.60 -6.50
N ASP A 226 -16.69 16.04 -5.55
CA ASP A 226 -16.41 17.47 -5.33
C ASP A 226 -15.14 17.96 -6.05
N TYR A 227 -14.21 17.05 -6.37
CA TYR A 227 -12.88 17.37 -6.91
C TYR A 227 -12.56 16.72 -8.27
N PRO A 228 -13.54 16.11 -8.95
CA PRO A 228 -13.36 15.14 -10.04
C PRO A 228 -12.07 14.28 -10.07
N ILE A 229 -11.50 13.93 -8.90
CA ILE A 229 -10.22 13.20 -8.82
C ILE A 229 -10.48 11.73 -8.53
N ILE A 230 -10.12 10.87 -9.49
CA ILE A 230 -10.26 9.42 -9.35
C ILE A 230 -9.05 8.86 -8.60
N MET A 231 -9.22 8.59 -7.30
CA MET A 231 -8.20 7.95 -6.47
C MET A 231 -8.67 6.61 -5.91
N ASN A 232 -7.84 5.57 -6.07
CA ASN A 232 -8.15 4.26 -5.52
C ASN A 232 -8.19 4.31 -3.98
N HIS A 233 -9.27 3.78 -3.37
CA HIS A 233 -9.42 3.73 -1.92
C HIS A 233 -8.27 3.02 -1.18
N LYS A 234 -7.56 2.08 -1.84
CA LYS A 234 -6.35 1.43 -1.29
C LYS A 234 -5.18 2.42 -1.18
N LYS A 235 -5.02 3.32 -2.16
CA LYS A 235 -4.02 4.40 -2.14
C LYS A 235 -4.34 5.39 -1.02
N ILE A 236 -5.59 5.85 -0.94
CA ILE A 236 -6.05 6.74 0.13
C ILE A 236 -5.78 6.10 1.51
N ARG A 237 -6.17 4.84 1.71
CA ARG A 237 -5.94 4.13 2.98
C ARG A 237 -4.45 4.02 3.33
N ARG A 238 -3.59 3.73 2.35
CA ARG A 238 -2.13 3.68 2.53
C ARG A 238 -1.57 5.04 2.94
N LEU A 239 -2.01 6.12 2.28
CA LEU A 239 -1.58 7.49 2.60
C LEU A 239 -2.07 7.91 3.99
N MET A 240 -3.35 7.69 4.30
CA MET A 240 -3.90 7.92 5.63
C MET A 240 -3.09 7.19 6.71
N LYS A 241 -2.73 5.92 6.49
CA LYS A 241 -1.88 5.16 7.43
C LYS A 241 -0.47 5.76 7.54
N LYS A 242 0.18 6.10 6.42
CA LYS A 242 1.53 6.70 6.37
C LYS A 242 1.61 8.00 7.18
N TYR A 243 0.57 8.83 7.10
CA TYR A 243 0.50 10.14 7.76
C TYR A 243 -0.37 10.15 9.03
N ASN A 244 -0.67 8.97 9.60
CA ASN A 244 -1.42 8.82 10.85
C ASN A 244 -2.80 9.52 10.88
N LEU A 245 -3.48 9.59 9.73
CA LEU A 245 -4.86 10.07 9.62
C LEU A 245 -5.83 8.93 9.91
N VAL A 246 -6.27 8.81 11.17
CA VAL A 246 -7.17 7.74 11.62
C VAL A 246 -8.54 8.31 11.94
N ALA A 247 -9.59 7.77 11.31
CA ALA A 247 -10.97 8.15 11.60
C ALA A 247 -11.26 8.03 13.10
N ARG A 248 -11.67 9.14 13.72
CA ARG A 248 -11.80 9.25 15.17
C ARG A 248 -13.00 8.48 15.73
N ILE A 249 -14.01 8.26 14.89
CA ILE A 249 -15.28 7.59 15.20
C ILE A 249 -15.26 6.11 14.85
N ARG A 250 -16.15 5.30 15.45
CA ARG A 250 -16.28 3.84 15.21
C ARG A 250 -14.97 3.07 15.22
N ARG A 251 -14.03 3.46 16.10
CA ARG A 251 -12.81 2.68 16.29
C ARG A 251 -13.21 1.28 16.76
N ALA A 252 -12.59 0.28 16.16
CA ALA A 252 -12.70 -1.09 16.64
C ALA A 252 -12.32 -1.09 18.12
N ASN A 253 -13.26 -1.47 18.98
CA ASN A 253 -12.99 -1.71 20.39
C ASN A 253 -12.56 -3.18 20.51
N PRO A 254 -11.28 -3.47 20.79
CA PRO A 254 -10.76 -4.84 20.81
C PRO A 254 -11.53 -5.75 21.78
N TYR A 255 -11.95 -5.21 22.93
CA TYR A 255 -12.74 -5.93 23.93
C TYR A 255 -14.13 -6.32 23.41
N LYS A 256 -14.82 -5.41 22.70
CA LYS A 256 -16.13 -5.74 22.09
C LYS A 256 -16.00 -6.75 20.95
N LEU A 257 -14.88 -6.75 20.23
CA LEU A 257 -14.61 -7.74 19.17
C LEU A 257 -14.38 -9.13 19.76
N MET A 258 -13.58 -9.24 20.84
CA MET A 258 -13.39 -10.50 21.56
C MET A 258 -14.71 -11.05 22.12
N MET A 259 -15.56 -10.20 22.70
CA MET A 259 -16.88 -10.62 23.21
C MET A 259 -17.86 -11.04 22.12
N LYS A 260 -17.76 -10.47 20.90
CA LYS A 260 -18.59 -10.88 19.76
C LYS A 260 -18.12 -12.20 19.16
N ALA A 261 -16.81 -12.46 19.13
CA ALA A 261 -16.25 -13.70 18.59
C ALA A 261 -16.63 -14.94 19.42
N THR A 262 -16.97 -14.76 20.70
CA THR A 262 -17.39 -15.84 21.62
C THR A 262 -18.91 -16.05 21.66
N GLN A 263 -19.71 -15.25 20.95
CA GLN A 263 -21.17 -15.45 20.87
C GLN A 263 -21.54 -16.12 19.55
N GLU A 264 -21.77 -17.43 19.59
CA GLU A 264 -22.41 -18.16 18.49
C GLU A 264 -23.83 -17.62 18.26
N HIS A 265 -24.07 -17.07 17.07
CA HIS A 265 -25.36 -16.50 16.71
C HIS A 265 -26.43 -17.60 16.55
N LYS A 266 -27.38 -17.68 17.50
CA LYS A 266 -28.67 -18.36 17.28
C LYS A 266 -29.44 -17.61 16.18
N THR A 267 -29.49 -18.20 14.99
CA THR A 267 -30.18 -17.65 13.82
C THR A 267 -31.68 -17.92 13.91
N CYS A 268 -32.47 -16.88 14.20
CA CYS A 268 -33.93 -16.92 14.05
C CYS A 268 -34.33 -16.77 12.57
N LYS A 269 -35.39 -17.46 12.14
CA LYS A 269 -35.93 -17.37 10.77
C LYS A 269 -36.60 -16.01 10.52
N ASN A 270 -36.23 -15.41 9.39
CA ASN A 270 -36.57 -14.07 8.95
C ASN A 270 -37.89 -14.06 8.15
N LEU A 271 -38.94 -13.36 8.60
CA LEU A 271 -40.23 -13.27 7.88
C LEU A 271 -40.60 -11.84 7.43
N LEU A 272 -39.79 -10.84 7.75
CA LEU A 272 -39.73 -9.56 7.02
C LEU A 272 -38.47 -9.68 6.18
N LYS A 273 -38.55 -9.85 4.85
CA LYS A 273 -37.38 -10.21 4.02
C LYS A 273 -36.22 -9.18 3.99
N ARG A 274 -36.19 -8.20 4.90
CA ARG A 274 -35.17 -7.13 5.02
C ARG A 274 -35.11 -6.23 3.78
N GLU A 275 -36.19 -6.20 3.00
CA GLU A 275 -36.39 -5.35 1.83
C GLU A 275 -36.88 -3.96 2.29
N PHE A 276 -36.04 -3.25 3.04
CA PHE A 276 -36.32 -1.87 3.49
C PHE A 276 -36.26 -0.86 2.34
N ASP A 277 -35.47 -1.20 1.32
CA ASP A 277 -35.32 -0.44 0.09
C ASP A 277 -36.16 -1.14 -0.98
N GLN A 278 -37.28 -0.52 -1.34
CA GLN A 278 -38.16 -0.98 -2.42
C GLN A 278 -37.97 -0.16 -3.70
N GLY A 279 -36.92 0.67 -3.77
CA GLY A 279 -36.63 1.52 -4.93
C GLY A 279 -37.58 2.71 -5.11
N GLU A 280 -38.66 2.81 -4.34
CA GLU A 280 -39.67 3.87 -4.44
C GLU A 280 -39.60 4.80 -3.21
N PRO A 281 -39.31 6.11 -3.39
CA PRO A 281 -39.37 7.10 -2.32
C PRO A 281 -40.75 7.17 -1.66
N GLY A 282 -40.80 7.31 -0.34
CA GLY A 282 -42.02 7.48 0.45
C GLY A 282 -42.79 6.18 0.72
N LYS A 283 -42.42 5.07 0.08
CA LYS A 283 -43.14 3.79 0.22
C LYS A 283 -42.89 3.11 1.56
N VAL A 284 -41.66 3.16 2.07
CA VAL A 284 -41.26 2.53 3.34
C VAL A 284 -40.63 3.56 4.25
N LEU A 285 -41.34 3.94 5.32
CA LEU A 285 -40.87 4.87 6.35
C LEU A 285 -40.51 4.08 7.60
N LEU A 286 -39.28 4.22 8.09
CA LEU A 286 -38.80 3.59 9.31
C LEU A 286 -38.82 4.60 10.45
N THR A 287 -39.35 4.24 11.61
CA THR A 287 -39.37 5.12 12.79
C THR A 287 -38.81 4.45 14.02
N ASP A 288 -38.02 5.20 14.79
CA ASP A 288 -37.44 4.71 16.04
C ASP A 288 -37.08 5.90 16.96
N ILE A 289 -36.95 5.63 18.27
CA ILE A 289 -36.53 6.59 19.29
C ILE A 289 -35.20 6.15 19.89
N THR A 290 -34.22 7.06 19.89
CA THR A 290 -32.99 6.88 20.65
C THR A 290 -32.92 7.80 21.87
N TYR A 291 -32.30 7.31 22.95
CA TYR A 291 -31.88 8.15 24.06
C TYR A 291 -30.57 8.89 23.76
N LEU A 292 -30.46 10.10 24.27
CA LEU A 292 -29.30 10.98 24.23
C LEU A 292 -29.00 11.51 25.64
N TYR A 293 -27.73 11.71 25.94
CA TYR A 293 -27.28 12.31 27.19
C TYR A 293 -26.51 13.59 26.89
N TYR A 294 -26.93 14.71 27.47
CA TYR A 294 -26.29 16.01 27.28
C TYR A 294 -25.95 16.70 28.61
N GLY A 295 -25.05 17.66 28.55
CA GLY A 295 -24.50 18.35 29.72
C GLY A 295 -23.97 17.38 30.77
N LYS A 296 -24.27 17.64 32.04
CA LYS A 296 -23.88 16.78 33.18
C LYS A 296 -24.82 15.56 33.36
N GLY A 297 -25.19 14.90 32.27
CA GLY A 297 -25.99 13.66 32.30
C GLY A 297 -27.50 13.84 32.19
N GLN A 298 -27.98 14.98 31.69
CA GLN A 298 -29.40 15.19 31.40
C GLN A 298 -29.85 14.29 30.25
N LYS A 299 -31.05 13.72 30.36
CA LYS A 299 -31.61 12.81 29.35
C LYS A 299 -32.47 13.57 28.35
N ALA A 300 -32.25 13.27 27.07
CA ALA A 300 -33.13 13.65 25.97
C ALA A 300 -33.44 12.43 25.12
N TYR A 301 -34.47 12.56 24.29
CA TYR A 301 -34.97 11.55 23.38
C TYR A 301 -35.05 12.16 21.99
N LEU A 302 -34.55 11.44 21.00
CA LEU A 302 -34.63 11.79 19.59
C LEU A 302 -35.49 10.74 18.89
N SER A 303 -36.64 11.16 18.40
CA SER A 303 -37.50 10.39 17.50
C SER A 303 -37.19 10.79 16.08
N CYS A 304 -37.00 9.83 15.17
CA CYS A 304 -36.71 10.07 13.76
C CYS A 304 -37.58 9.20 12.86
N VAL A 305 -37.97 9.74 11.71
CA VAL A 305 -38.54 8.99 10.59
C VAL A 305 -37.56 9.04 9.43
N LYS A 306 -37.21 7.87 8.91
CA LYS A 306 -36.27 7.68 7.83
C LYS A 306 -36.94 7.00 6.66
N ASP A 307 -36.77 7.53 5.47
CA ASP A 307 -37.21 6.88 4.25
C ASP A 307 -36.28 5.71 3.89
N GLY A 308 -36.86 4.54 3.60
CA GLY A 308 -36.14 3.29 3.40
C GLY A 308 -35.33 3.23 2.10
N ALA A 309 -35.88 3.79 1.02
CA ALA A 309 -35.27 3.81 -0.31
C ALA A 309 -34.19 4.89 -0.42
N THR A 310 -34.56 6.14 -0.09
CA THR A 310 -33.68 7.31 -0.21
C THR A 310 -32.67 7.42 0.91
N ARG A 311 -32.96 6.79 2.06
CA ARG A 311 -32.25 6.89 3.34
C ARG A 311 -32.35 8.24 4.02
N GLU A 312 -33.18 9.14 3.51
CA GLU A 312 -33.34 10.49 4.06
C GLU A 312 -34.04 10.47 5.41
N ILE A 313 -33.62 11.35 6.32
CA ILE A 313 -34.40 11.61 7.54
C ILE A 313 -35.44 12.68 7.21
N VAL A 314 -36.69 12.26 7.11
CA VAL A 314 -37.82 13.11 6.68
C VAL A 314 -38.52 13.81 7.86
N ALA A 315 -38.36 13.30 9.09
CA ALA A 315 -38.84 13.97 10.28
C ALA A 315 -37.97 13.63 11.50
N HIS A 316 -37.83 14.55 12.44
CA HIS A 316 -37.10 14.33 13.68
C HIS A 316 -37.48 15.30 14.81
N VAL A 317 -37.64 14.78 16.03
CA VAL A 317 -37.98 15.59 17.20
C VAL A 317 -37.09 15.24 18.37
N VAL A 318 -36.47 16.27 18.97
CA VAL A 318 -35.72 16.17 20.23
C VAL A 318 -36.56 16.72 21.38
N THR A 319 -36.67 15.94 22.46
CA THR A 319 -37.39 16.35 23.68
C THR A 319 -36.80 15.72 24.94
N THR A 320 -37.12 16.25 26.11
CA THR A 320 -36.78 15.68 27.41
C THR A 320 -37.81 14.67 27.92
N SER A 321 -38.93 14.49 27.21
CA SER A 321 -40.03 13.63 27.63
C SER A 321 -40.24 12.44 26.69
N LEU A 322 -40.16 11.22 27.22
CA LEU A 322 -40.52 9.99 26.52
C LEU A 322 -42.04 9.71 26.57
N LYS A 323 -42.89 10.75 26.65
CA LYS A 323 -44.34 10.59 26.54
C LYS A 323 -44.75 10.49 25.07
N MET A 324 -45.96 10.01 24.82
CA MET A 324 -46.53 9.87 23.46
C MET A 324 -46.42 11.13 22.58
N ASN A 325 -46.40 12.32 23.20
CA ASN A 325 -46.24 13.59 22.51
C ASN A 325 -44.98 13.67 21.62
N ILE A 326 -43.90 12.93 21.91
CA ILE A 326 -42.73 12.88 21.02
C ILE A 326 -43.13 12.33 19.64
N LEU A 327 -43.85 11.21 19.60
CA LEU A 327 -44.29 10.59 18.36
C LEU A 327 -45.31 11.46 17.64
N TYR A 328 -46.23 12.10 18.36
CA TYR A 328 -47.24 12.95 17.74
C TYR A 328 -46.61 14.18 17.08
N ARG A 329 -45.59 14.77 17.71
CA ARG A 329 -44.82 15.85 17.11
C ARG A 329 -44.04 15.37 15.89
N THR A 330 -43.45 14.17 15.95
CA THR A 330 -42.73 13.60 14.80
C THR A 330 -43.67 13.31 13.62
N LEU A 331 -44.84 12.72 13.87
CA LEU A 331 -45.85 12.48 12.82
C LEU A 331 -46.38 13.80 12.24
N LYS A 332 -46.58 14.82 13.08
CA LYS A 332 -46.96 16.15 12.60
C LYS A 332 -45.88 16.75 11.70
N GLN A 333 -44.62 16.71 12.13
CA GLN A 333 -43.53 17.20 11.29
C GLN A 333 -43.42 16.41 9.98
N LEU A 334 -43.66 15.10 10.02
CA LEU A 334 -43.70 14.26 8.82
C LEU A 334 -44.79 14.72 7.85
N SER A 335 -46.03 14.95 8.32
CA SER A 335 -47.11 15.49 7.48
C SER A 335 -46.83 16.89 6.97
N ASP A 336 -46.11 17.71 7.74
CA ASP A 336 -45.74 19.07 7.32
C ASP A 336 -44.60 19.06 6.27
N THR A 337 -43.85 17.95 6.16
CA THR A 337 -42.69 17.81 5.25
C THR A 337 -43.04 17.08 3.96
N VAL A 338 -44.04 16.19 4.00
CA VAL A 338 -44.47 15.37 2.87
C VAL A 338 -45.83 15.86 2.38
N ASP A 339 -45.86 16.45 1.19
CA ASP A 339 -47.09 17.00 0.59
C ASP A 339 -48.14 15.90 0.35
N GLU A 340 -47.72 14.77 -0.22
CA GLU A 340 -48.57 13.61 -0.48
C GLU A 340 -47.80 12.32 -0.20
N PHE A 341 -48.39 11.44 0.62
CA PHE A 341 -47.81 10.13 0.88
C PHE A 341 -48.05 9.17 -0.29
N HIS A 342 -47.10 8.27 -0.51
CA HIS A 342 -47.28 7.18 -1.48
C HIS A 342 -48.57 6.38 -1.14
N PRO A 343 -49.39 5.96 -2.13
CA PRO A 343 -50.65 5.24 -1.86
C PRO A 343 -50.47 3.95 -1.05
N GLU A 344 -49.30 3.32 -1.18
CA GLU A 344 -48.91 2.11 -0.45
C GLU A 344 -47.92 2.40 0.70
N ALA A 345 -47.82 3.67 1.13
CA ALA A 345 -46.86 4.07 2.14
C ALA A 345 -47.08 3.32 3.46
N LEU A 346 -46.01 2.72 3.95
CA LEU A 346 -46.00 2.01 5.23
C LEU A 346 -45.05 2.69 6.21
N ILE A 347 -45.45 2.72 7.48
CA ILE A 347 -44.57 3.12 8.58
C ILE A 347 -44.22 1.90 9.42
N HIS A 348 -42.92 1.60 9.52
CA HIS A 348 -42.37 0.46 10.23
C HIS A 348 -41.67 0.90 11.51
N SER A 349 -42.02 0.27 12.63
CA SER A 349 -41.42 0.50 13.94
C SER A 349 -41.09 -0.81 14.65
N ASP A 350 -40.44 -0.73 15.80
CA ASP A 350 -40.42 -1.86 16.73
C ASP A 350 -41.78 -2.03 17.45
N GLN A 351 -41.87 -3.05 18.31
CA GLN A 351 -43.05 -3.31 19.16
C GLN A 351 -43.00 -2.55 20.49
N GLY A 352 -42.30 -1.41 20.55
CA GLY A 352 -42.27 -0.56 21.73
C GLY A 352 -43.66 -0.07 22.12
N PHE A 353 -43.88 0.14 23.42
CA PHE A 353 -45.15 0.62 23.99
C PHE A 353 -45.72 1.80 23.21
N HIS A 354 -44.88 2.77 22.85
CA HIS A 354 -45.31 3.97 22.12
C HIS A 354 -45.94 3.65 20.76
N TYR A 355 -45.40 2.69 20.02
CA TYR A 355 -45.90 2.36 18.68
C TYR A 355 -47.13 1.45 18.71
N THR A 356 -47.32 0.69 19.80
CA THR A 356 -48.53 -0.11 20.02
C THR A 356 -49.73 0.70 20.54
N HIS A 357 -49.53 1.97 20.91
CA HIS A 357 -50.57 2.78 21.55
C HIS A 357 -51.70 3.14 20.57
N PRO A 358 -52.99 2.94 20.92
CA PRO A 358 -54.12 3.11 20.00
C PRO A 358 -54.20 4.48 19.31
N GLU A 359 -53.87 5.55 20.02
CA GLU A 359 -53.87 6.91 19.46
C GLU A 359 -52.79 7.11 18.38
N PHE A 360 -51.63 6.45 18.51
CA PHE A 360 -50.61 6.47 17.46
C PHE A 360 -51.12 5.74 16.20
N GLN A 361 -51.71 4.56 16.37
CA GLN A 361 -52.29 3.79 15.27
C GLN A 361 -53.39 4.58 14.54
N SER A 362 -54.25 5.27 15.29
CA SER A 362 -55.30 6.13 14.75
C SER A 362 -54.72 7.28 13.92
N LYS A 363 -53.69 7.98 14.42
CA LYS A 363 -53.02 9.07 13.69
C LYS A 363 -52.33 8.57 12.41
N VAL A 364 -51.63 7.44 12.47
CA VAL A 364 -50.99 6.81 11.31
C VAL A 364 -52.04 6.48 10.23
N LYS A 365 -53.17 5.88 10.64
CA LYS A 365 -54.27 5.58 9.72
C LYS A 365 -54.92 6.84 9.13
N GLN A 366 -55.06 7.92 9.90
CA GLN A 366 -55.57 9.21 9.42
C GLN A 366 -54.65 9.85 8.37
N MET A 367 -53.35 9.57 8.43
CA MET A 367 -52.38 10.02 7.42
C MET A 367 -52.36 9.14 6.16
N GLY A 368 -53.20 8.10 6.09
CA GLY A 368 -53.21 7.15 4.97
C GLY A 368 -52.09 6.12 4.99
N LEU A 369 -51.32 6.04 6.09
CA LEU A 369 -50.18 5.13 6.21
C LEU A 369 -50.59 3.76 6.75
N VAL A 370 -49.97 2.70 6.22
CA VAL A 370 -50.11 1.34 6.75
C VAL A 370 -49.08 1.10 7.85
N GLN A 371 -49.52 0.75 9.06
CA GLN A 371 -48.59 0.42 10.14
C GLN A 371 -48.01 -0.99 9.97
N SER A 372 -46.69 -1.09 10.10
CA SER A 372 -45.94 -2.33 10.15
C SER A 372 -45.08 -2.36 11.42
N MET A 373 -44.90 -3.52 12.04
CA MET A 373 -44.08 -3.67 13.24
C MET A 373 -43.14 -4.86 13.14
N SER A 374 -41.94 -4.73 13.71
CA SER A 374 -40.98 -5.83 13.80
C SER A 374 -41.47 -6.95 14.71
N ARG A 375 -40.75 -8.08 14.73
CA ARG A 375 -41.05 -9.18 15.66
C ARG A 375 -40.40 -8.94 17.02
N PRO A 376 -40.99 -9.47 18.12
CA PRO A 376 -40.32 -9.47 19.41
C PRO A 376 -38.92 -10.10 19.29
N GLY A 377 -37.89 -9.39 19.74
CA GLY A 377 -36.51 -9.90 19.82
C GLY A 377 -35.73 -9.94 18.49
N ASN A 378 -36.21 -9.32 17.40
CA ASN A 378 -35.48 -9.27 16.13
C ASN A 378 -34.79 -7.91 15.90
N CYS A 379 -33.52 -7.78 16.30
CA CYS A 379 -32.73 -6.56 16.09
C CYS A 379 -32.46 -6.23 14.62
N TRP A 380 -32.56 -7.21 13.71
CA TRP A 380 -32.30 -6.99 12.29
C TRP A 380 -33.37 -6.17 11.59
N ASP A 381 -34.61 -6.21 12.10
CA ASP A 381 -35.76 -5.51 11.51
C ASP A 381 -35.67 -3.97 11.69
N ASN A 382 -34.79 -3.49 12.57
CA ASN A 382 -34.57 -2.05 12.81
C ASN A 382 -33.12 -1.60 12.50
N ALA A 383 -32.32 -2.47 11.88
CA ALA A 383 -30.89 -2.23 11.66
C ALA A 383 -30.57 -0.94 10.87
N SER A 384 -31.47 -0.52 9.98
CA SER A 384 -31.32 0.72 9.21
C SER A 384 -31.36 1.98 10.08
N MET A 385 -32.25 2.01 11.09
CA MET A 385 -32.33 3.09 12.08
C MET A 385 -31.20 3.00 13.09
N GLU A 386 -30.87 1.80 13.58
CA GLU A 386 -29.73 1.61 14.49
C GLU A 386 -28.42 2.09 13.86
N SER A 387 -28.20 1.81 12.58
CA SER A 387 -27.03 2.28 11.83
C SER A 387 -26.99 3.81 11.72
N PHE A 388 -28.15 4.44 11.49
CA PHE A 388 -28.30 5.89 11.50
C PHE A 388 -27.97 6.46 12.87
N PHE A 389 -28.63 6.00 13.95
CA PHE A 389 -28.39 6.50 15.30
C PHE A 389 -26.97 6.27 15.80
N GLY A 390 -26.34 5.15 15.44
CA GLY A 390 -24.92 4.94 15.71
C GLY A 390 -24.07 6.01 15.05
N THR A 391 -24.34 6.32 13.76
CA THR A 391 -23.62 7.37 13.04
C THR A 391 -23.90 8.75 13.63
N PHE A 392 -25.16 9.04 13.95
CA PHE A 392 -25.58 10.26 14.62
C PHE A 392 -24.79 10.50 15.90
N LYS A 393 -24.75 9.53 16.81
CA LYS A 393 -24.08 9.65 18.12
C LYS A 393 -22.57 9.78 18.02
N ASP A 394 -21.98 9.24 16.96
CA ASP A 394 -20.55 9.40 16.66
C ASP A 394 -20.22 10.81 16.11
N TRP A 395 -21.18 11.42 15.40
CA TRP A 395 -21.00 12.70 14.73
C TRP A 395 -21.42 13.89 15.58
N VAL A 396 -22.51 13.78 16.32
CA VAL A 396 -23.00 14.85 17.19
C VAL A 396 -22.36 14.72 18.55
N ASP A 397 -21.65 15.76 19.00
CA ASP A 397 -21.07 15.82 20.34
C ASP A 397 -22.13 16.19 21.38
N HIS A 398 -23.18 15.38 21.42
CA HIS A 398 -24.36 15.56 22.24
C HIS A 398 -24.04 15.69 23.74
N LYS A 399 -22.94 15.08 24.20
CA LYS A 399 -22.51 15.12 25.61
C LYS A 399 -21.99 16.49 26.03
N SER A 400 -21.36 17.22 25.10
CA SER A 400 -20.80 18.55 25.37
C SER A 400 -21.85 19.67 25.30
N CYS A 401 -23.05 19.39 24.78
CA CYS A 401 -24.14 20.37 24.72
C CYS A 401 -24.56 20.81 26.13
N ALA A 402 -24.59 22.12 26.39
CA ALA A 402 -24.94 22.69 27.68
C ALA A 402 -26.46 22.78 27.90
N SER A 403 -27.25 22.81 26.82
CA SER A 403 -28.71 22.99 26.87
C SER A 403 -29.46 22.10 25.87
N LEU A 404 -30.76 21.95 26.07
CA LEU A 404 -31.65 21.24 25.14
C LEU A 404 -31.71 21.96 23.77
N GLU A 405 -31.69 23.29 23.75
CA GLU A 405 -31.73 24.07 22.51
C GLU A 405 -30.45 23.91 21.70
N GLU A 406 -29.29 23.86 22.37
CA GLU A 406 -28.03 23.53 21.71
C GLU A 406 -28.04 22.11 21.13
N LEU A 407 -28.57 21.13 21.89
CA LEU A 407 -28.71 19.76 21.40
C LEU A 407 -29.62 19.68 20.17
N LYS A 408 -30.75 20.40 20.18
CA LYS A 408 -31.65 20.51 19.02
C LYS A 408 -30.94 21.12 17.83
N HIS A 409 -30.20 22.20 18.03
CA HIS A 409 -29.45 22.87 16.99
C HIS A 409 -28.42 21.93 16.33
N GLN A 410 -27.56 21.28 17.13
CA GLN A 410 -26.58 20.32 16.59
C GLN A 410 -27.24 19.12 15.91
N THR A 411 -28.39 18.67 16.43
CA THR A 411 -29.18 17.60 15.79
C THR A 411 -29.68 18.01 14.42
N ASN A 412 -30.26 19.22 14.31
CA ASN A 412 -30.75 19.78 13.06
C ASN A 412 -29.61 19.97 12.04
N GLU A 413 -28.49 20.55 12.46
CA GLU A 413 -27.31 20.72 11.60
C GLU A 413 -26.80 19.37 11.08
N TYR A 414 -26.72 18.36 11.94
CA TYR A 414 -26.29 17.03 11.52
C TYR A 414 -27.26 16.38 10.54
N ILE A 415 -28.57 16.49 10.77
CA ILE A 415 -29.57 15.90 9.87
C ILE A 415 -29.55 16.60 8.51
N ASN A 416 -29.41 17.92 8.48
CA ASN A 416 -29.21 18.66 7.23
C ASN A 416 -27.95 18.20 6.50
N LYS A 417 -26.82 18.10 7.20
CA LYS A 417 -25.57 17.56 6.63
C LYS A 417 -25.74 16.10 6.16
N TYR A 418 -26.44 15.27 6.91
CA TYR A 418 -26.69 13.87 6.57
C TYR A 418 -27.52 13.73 5.29
N ASN A 419 -28.58 14.53 5.13
CA ASN A 419 -29.46 14.48 3.97
C ASN A 419 -28.84 15.14 2.73
N ASN A 420 -28.12 16.25 2.89
CA ASN A 420 -27.77 17.14 1.78
C ASN A 420 -26.29 17.14 1.40
N GLU A 421 -25.38 16.78 2.29
CA GLU A 421 -23.92 16.87 2.06
C GLU A 421 -23.21 15.52 2.20
N ARG A 422 -23.76 14.60 3.00
CA ARG A 422 -23.12 13.32 3.29
C ARG A 422 -23.40 12.29 2.21
N TYR A 423 -22.44 12.11 1.31
CA TYR A 423 -22.48 11.03 0.34
C TYR A 423 -22.47 9.64 1.01
N GLN A 424 -23.18 8.68 0.43
CA GLN A 424 -23.23 7.32 0.95
C GLN A 424 -22.96 6.28 -0.14
N TRP A 425 -22.06 5.34 0.18
CA TRP A 425 -21.63 4.30 -0.77
C TRP A 425 -22.80 3.49 -1.36
N GLY A 426 -23.79 3.16 -0.53
CA GLY A 426 -24.89 2.27 -0.92
C GLY A 426 -26.07 2.93 -1.64
N ILE A 427 -25.97 4.21 -2.03
CA ILE A 427 -26.98 4.93 -2.84
C ILE A 427 -26.27 5.67 -3.97
N ASN A 428 -25.58 4.91 -4.83
CA ASN A 428 -24.82 5.44 -5.98
C ASN A 428 -23.83 6.57 -5.64
N LYS A 429 -23.29 6.57 -4.40
CA LYS A 429 -22.40 7.63 -3.88
C LYS A 429 -23.03 9.03 -3.88
N MET A 430 -24.35 9.12 -3.91
CA MET A 430 -25.11 10.36 -3.79
C MET A 430 -25.41 10.66 -2.31
N THR A 431 -25.84 11.89 -2.04
CA THR A 431 -26.50 12.23 -0.77
C THR A 431 -27.94 11.71 -0.78
N PRO A 432 -28.57 11.47 0.37
CA PRO A 432 -29.98 11.05 0.42
C PRO A 432 -30.92 11.92 -0.42
N ALA A 433 -30.77 13.24 -0.35
CA ALA A 433 -31.59 14.18 -1.12
C ALA A 433 -31.33 14.08 -2.63
N GLN A 434 -30.07 13.94 -3.05
CA GLN A 434 -29.73 13.71 -4.47
C GLN A 434 -30.30 12.38 -4.98
N TYR A 435 -30.22 11.33 -4.17
CA TYR A 435 -30.73 10.01 -4.53
C TYR A 435 -32.26 9.97 -4.60
N ARG A 436 -32.95 10.73 -3.73
CA ARG A 436 -34.40 10.97 -3.88
C ARG A 436 -34.73 11.56 -5.25
N GLY A 437 -34.03 12.63 -5.64
CA GLY A 437 -34.19 13.24 -6.96
C GLY A 437 -33.92 12.25 -8.12
N HIS A 438 -32.87 11.45 -8.00
CA HIS A 438 -32.56 10.38 -8.95
C HIS A 438 -33.68 9.33 -9.08
N LEU A 439 -34.27 8.87 -7.96
CA LEU A 439 -35.38 7.91 -8.00
C LEU A 439 -36.68 8.49 -8.54
N LEU A 440 -36.93 9.79 -8.34
CA LEU A 440 -38.11 10.48 -8.88
C LEU A 440 -37.98 10.82 -10.38
N THR A 441 -36.78 10.71 -10.94
CA THR A 441 -36.50 11.03 -12.36
C THR A 441 -36.20 9.81 -13.23
N ALA A 442 -35.91 8.67 -12.60
CA ALA A 442 -35.71 7.37 -13.24
C ALA A 442 -37.06 6.71 -13.53
#